data_AF-A0ABD1CQR9-F1
#
_entry.id   AF-A0ABD1CQR9-F1
#
_cell.length_a   1.000
_cell.length_b   1.000
_cell.length_c   1.000
_cell.angle_alpha   90.00
_cell.angle_beta   90.00
_cell.angle_gamma   90.00
#
_symmetry.space_group_name_H-M   'P 1'
#
loop_
_entity.id
_entity.type
_entity.pdbx_description
1 polymer ?
#
loop_
_entity_poly.entity_id
_entity_poly.type
_entity_poly.pdbx_seq_one_letter_code
_entity_poly.pdbx_strand_id
1 'polypeptide(L)'
;MAGKRRHGESGKRKSVKIAPSKSKISNDSVYPDYSKFQVTYPVVCRQRYHQDKVRYDKQFQYELKMLELMQNSAYDSMRFHRHVAITTLWPPLHTKKEIEYVLDKFFRLPDKQTRRLRDIMNAPVY
;
A
#
# COMPACT_ATOMS: atom_id res chain seq x y z
N MET A 1 -24.88 56.25 -38.57
CA MET A 1 -24.05 55.32 -37.78
C MET A 1 -23.50 56.08 -36.57
N ALA A 2 -24.26 56.30 -35.48
CA ALA A 2 -24.54 55.39 -34.37
C ALA A 2 -23.28 54.93 -33.60
N GLY A 3 -23.11 55.47 -32.39
CA GLY A 3 -22.12 55.03 -31.40
C GLY A 3 -22.34 55.68 -30.03
N LYS A 4 -23.34 55.21 -29.28
CA LYS A 4 -23.71 55.66 -27.93
C LYS A 4 -22.92 54.90 -26.85
N ARG A 5 -22.30 55.64 -25.92
CA ARG A 5 -22.15 55.43 -24.44
C ARG A 5 -21.49 54.10 -23.98
N ARG A 6 -20.70 54.06 -22.91
CA ARG A 6 -21.20 54.02 -21.51
C ARG A 6 -20.04 54.19 -20.51
N HIS A 7 -20.22 55.08 -19.55
CA HIS A 7 -19.56 55.05 -18.25
C HIS A 7 -20.05 53.83 -17.46
N GLY A 8 -19.13 53.06 -16.88
CA GLY A 8 -19.44 51.99 -15.93
C GLY A 8 -19.39 52.53 -14.50
N GLU A 9 -20.53 52.49 -13.81
CA GLU A 9 -20.67 52.83 -12.39
C GLU A 9 -20.04 51.77 -11.48
N SER A 10 -19.32 52.22 -10.45
CA SER A 10 -18.78 51.41 -9.37
C SER A 10 -19.87 51.04 -8.35
N GLY A 11 -20.29 49.79 -8.36
CA GLY A 11 -21.28 49.25 -7.41
C GLY A 11 -20.77 49.24 -5.97
N LYS A 12 -21.46 49.97 -5.08
CA LYS A 12 -21.27 49.94 -3.62
C LYS A 12 -21.53 48.53 -3.06
N ARG A 13 -20.53 47.94 -2.39
CA ARG A 13 -20.67 46.68 -1.64
C ARG A 13 -21.54 46.90 -0.40
N LYS A 14 -22.66 46.17 -0.30
CA LYS A 14 -23.50 46.15 0.92
C LYS A 14 -22.84 45.28 1.99
N SER A 15 -22.61 45.84 3.18
CA SER A 15 -22.06 45.13 4.34
C SER A 15 -23.09 44.16 4.92
N VAL A 16 -22.77 42.86 4.93
CA VAL A 16 -23.59 41.83 5.57
C VAL A 16 -23.37 41.89 7.09
N LYS A 17 -24.44 42.14 7.85
CA LYS A 17 -24.39 42.09 9.32
C LYS A 17 -24.48 40.63 9.77
N ILE A 18 -23.43 40.11 10.39
CA ILE A 18 -23.38 38.76 10.95
C ILE A 18 -23.91 38.82 12.38
N ALA A 19 -25.09 38.25 12.62
CA ALA A 19 -25.61 38.05 13.97
C ALA A 19 -24.84 36.89 14.66
N PRO A 20 -24.60 36.94 15.97
CA PRO A 20 -23.90 35.85 16.67
C PRO A 20 -24.83 34.64 16.77
N SER A 21 -24.58 33.62 15.94
CA SER A 21 -25.24 32.33 16.08
C SER A 21 -24.69 31.64 17.33
N LYS A 22 -25.52 31.42 18.34
CA LYS A 22 -25.19 30.50 19.44
C LYS A 22 -25.03 29.09 18.84
N SER A 23 -23.80 28.69 18.56
CA SER A 23 -23.49 27.33 18.10
C SER A 23 -23.76 26.38 19.27
N LYS A 24 -24.84 25.60 19.17
CA LYS A 24 -24.97 24.40 19.97
C LYS A 24 -23.86 23.46 19.50
N ILE A 25 -22.88 23.20 20.36
CA ILE A 25 -21.90 22.13 20.15
C ILE A 25 -22.71 20.84 20.06
N SER A 26 -22.84 20.28 18.85
CA SER A 26 -23.53 19.02 18.67
C SER A 26 -22.60 17.87 19.10
N ASN A 27 -23.12 16.95 19.92
CA ASN A 27 -22.38 15.77 20.38
C ASN A 27 -22.18 14.72 19.27
N ASP A 28 -22.52 15.04 18.02
CA ASP A 28 -22.44 14.16 16.86
C ASP A 28 -21.00 13.67 16.60
N SER A 29 -19.98 14.40 17.08
CA SER A 29 -18.58 13.98 17.02
C SER A 29 -18.21 12.99 18.13
N VAL A 30 -18.91 13.01 19.28
CA VAL A 30 -18.63 12.15 20.44
C VAL A 30 -19.32 10.79 20.28
N TYR A 31 -20.51 10.77 19.68
CA TYR A 31 -21.28 9.56 19.42
C TYR A 31 -21.80 9.54 17.98
N PRO A 32 -20.93 9.24 16.99
CA PRO A 32 -21.38 9.12 15.61
C PRO A 32 -22.34 7.93 15.48
N ASP A 33 -23.57 8.19 15.03
CA ASP A 33 -24.53 7.15 14.66
C ASP A 33 -24.29 6.73 13.20
N TYR A 34 -23.88 5.48 13.00
CA TYR A 34 -23.62 4.89 11.67
C TYR A 34 -24.83 4.15 11.11
N SER A 35 -26.00 4.20 11.77
CA SER A 35 -27.23 3.50 11.35
C SER A 35 -27.64 3.77 9.88
N LYS A 36 -27.28 4.95 9.35
CA LYS A 36 -27.56 5.36 7.96
C LYS A 36 -26.31 5.41 7.07
N PHE A 37 -25.16 4.96 7.56
CA PHE A 37 -23.91 5.01 6.82
C PHE A 37 -23.89 3.94 5.74
N GLN A 38 -24.07 4.35 4.49
CA GLN A 38 -23.93 3.46 3.33
C GLN A 38 -22.49 3.50 2.84
N VAL A 39 -21.81 2.36 2.94
CA VAL A 39 -20.46 2.20 2.37
C VAL A 39 -20.56 2.32 0.86
N THR A 40 -19.76 3.21 0.27
CA THR A 40 -19.75 3.37 -1.19
C THR A 40 -19.27 2.08 -1.85
N TYR A 41 -19.92 1.72 -2.97
CA TYR A 41 -19.62 0.47 -3.67
C TYR A 41 -18.12 0.25 -3.99
N PRO A 42 -17.33 1.27 -4.40
CA PRO A 42 -15.89 1.10 -4.62
C PRO A 42 -15.12 0.61 -3.38
N VAL A 43 -15.53 1.01 -2.17
CA VAL A 43 -14.89 0.57 -0.92
C VAL A 43 -15.18 -0.90 -0.68
N VAL A 44 -16.41 -1.35 -0.94
CA VAL A 44 -16.79 -2.76 -0.87
C VAL A 44 -15.99 -3.59 -1.87
N CYS A 45 -15.86 -3.13 -3.11
CA CYS A 45 -15.06 -3.81 -4.14
C CYS A 45 -13.58 -3.90 -3.74
N ARG A 46 -13.00 -2.83 -3.20
CA ARG A 46 -11.62 -2.83 -2.70
C ARG A 46 -11.42 -3.85 -1.59
N GLN A 47 -12.37 -3.93 -0.64
CA GLN A 47 -12.32 -4.91 0.44
C GLN A 47 -12.40 -6.34 -0.08
N ARG A 48 -13.33 -6.64 -1.00
CA ARG A 48 -13.46 -7.95 -1.64
C ARG A 48 -12.19 -8.35 -2.38
N TYR A 49 -11.67 -7.45 -3.21
CA TYR A 49 -10.42 -7.66 -3.93
C TYR A 49 -9.25 -7.97 -2.99
N HIS A 50 -9.14 -7.23 -1.87
CA HIS A 50 -8.11 -7.49 -0.88
C HIS A 50 -8.26 -8.88 -0.24
N GLN A 51 -9.49 -9.27 0.12
CA GLN A 51 -9.76 -10.59 0.69
C GLN A 51 -9.42 -11.72 -0.29
N ASP A 52 -9.79 -11.57 -1.56
CA ASP A 52 -9.49 -12.54 -2.61
C ASP A 52 -7.99 -12.63 -2.87
N LYS A 53 -7.28 -11.51 -2.88
CA LYS A 53 -5.81 -11.49 -2.95
C LYS A 53 -5.20 -12.30 -1.81
N VAL A 54 -5.62 -12.06 -0.56
CA VAL A 54 -5.09 -12.78 0.60
C VAL A 54 -5.38 -14.28 0.51
N ARG A 55 -6.56 -14.67 0.01
CA ARG A 55 -6.91 -16.07 -0.20
C ARG A 55 -6.03 -16.72 -1.28
N TYR A 56 -5.84 -16.03 -2.41
CA TYR A 56 -4.97 -16.46 -3.49
C TYR A 56 -3.53 -16.63 -3.00
N ASP A 57 -2.96 -15.62 -2.31
CA ASP A 57 -1.58 -15.65 -1.82
C ASP A 57 -1.36 -16.83 -0.87
N LYS A 58 -2.33 -17.14 0.00
CA LYS A 58 -2.27 -18.31 0.88
C LYS A 58 -2.25 -19.63 0.12
N GLN A 59 -3.14 -19.79 -0.86
CA GLN A 59 -3.19 -20.99 -1.70
C GLN A 59 -1.90 -21.15 -2.49
N PHE A 60 -1.41 -20.08 -3.10
CA PHE A 60 -0.19 -20.06 -3.87
C PHE A 60 1.03 -20.47 -3.03
N GLN A 61 1.17 -19.94 -1.81
CA GLN A 61 2.25 -20.33 -0.89
C GLN A 61 2.17 -21.80 -0.49
N TYR A 62 0.96 -22.32 -0.27
CA TYR A 62 0.75 -23.72 0.04
C TYR A 62 1.18 -24.63 -1.13
N GLU A 63 0.73 -24.32 -2.34
CA GLU A 63 1.08 -25.07 -3.55
C GLU A 63 2.59 -25.04 -3.83
N LEU A 64 3.21 -23.88 -3.68
CA LEU A 64 4.65 -23.72 -3.88
C LEU A 64 5.44 -24.59 -2.90
N LYS A 65 5.02 -24.65 -1.63
CA LYS A 65 5.63 -25.53 -0.63
C LYS A 65 5.45 -27.01 -0.98
N MET A 66 4.29 -27.42 -1.47
CA MET A 66 4.06 -28.80 -1.87
C MET A 66 4.91 -29.19 -3.08
N LEU A 67 5.05 -28.31 -4.06
CA LEU A 67 5.93 -28.52 -5.22
C LEU A 67 7.41 -28.61 -4.83
N GLU A 68 7.83 -27.83 -3.84
CA GLU A 68 9.18 -27.88 -3.29
C GLU A 68 9.45 -29.21 -2.58
N LEU A 69 8.48 -29.72 -1.81
CA LEU A 69 8.56 -31.01 -1.11
C LEU A 69 8.51 -32.22 -2.07
N MET A 70 7.88 -32.06 -3.24
CA MET A 70 7.81 -33.10 -4.27
C MET A 70 9.12 -33.31 -5.04
N GLN A 71 10.15 -32.48 -4.84
CA GLN A 71 11.42 -32.64 -5.55
C GLN A 71 12.23 -33.83 -5.00
N ASN A 72 12.94 -34.51 -5.89
CA ASN A 72 13.70 -35.73 -5.56
C ASN A 72 14.93 -35.47 -4.68
N SER A 73 15.48 -34.25 -4.69
CA SER A 73 16.61 -33.86 -3.85
C SER A 73 16.44 -32.46 -3.28
N ALA A 74 17.13 -32.21 -2.16
CA ALA A 74 17.20 -30.87 -1.56
C ALA A 74 17.82 -29.83 -2.51
N TYR A 75 18.71 -30.26 -3.40
CA TYR A 75 19.32 -29.39 -4.40
C TYR A 75 18.31 -28.94 -5.47
N ASP A 76 17.46 -29.87 -5.93
CA ASP A 76 16.41 -29.58 -6.90
C ASP A 76 15.32 -28.70 -6.32
N SER A 77 14.93 -28.97 -5.06
CA SER A 77 14.06 -28.11 -4.25
C SER A 77 14.59 -26.68 -4.16
N MET A 78 15.87 -26.51 -3.80
CA MET A 78 16.52 -25.18 -3.75
C MET A 78 16.51 -24.49 -5.11
N ARG A 79 16.84 -25.20 -6.19
CA ARG A 79 16.86 -24.63 -7.55
C ARG A 79 15.46 -24.24 -8.02
N PHE A 80 14.48 -25.08 -7.77
CA PHE A 80 13.07 -24.82 -8.06
C PHE A 80 12.62 -23.54 -7.35
N HIS A 81 12.83 -23.45 -6.04
CA HIS A 81 12.49 -22.28 -5.23
C HIS A 81 13.12 -20.99 -5.81
N ARG A 82 14.41 -21.04 -6.16
CA ARG A 82 15.12 -19.91 -6.78
C ARG A 82 14.54 -19.52 -8.14
N HIS A 83 14.22 -20.49 -9.00
CA HIS A 83 13.68 -20.20 -10.34
C HIS A 83 12.29 -19.57 -10.25
N VAL A 84 11.41 -20.14 -9.43
CA VAL A 84 10.06 -19.61 -9.19
C VAL A 84 10.13 -18.20 -8.60
N ALA A 85 11.02 -17.96 -7.64
CA ALA A 85 11.23 -16.63 -7.07
C ALA A 85 11.58 -15.57 -8.12
N ILE A 86 12.38 -15.93 -9.13
CA ILE A 86 12.84 -15.01 -10.18
C ILE A 86 11.79 -14.82 -11.27
N THR A 87 11.04 -15.86 -11.65
CA THR A 87 10.16 -15.82 -12.81
C THR A 87 8.73 -15.36 -12.48
N THR A 88 8.22 -15.65 -11.29
CA THR A 88 6.80 -15.40 -10.95
C THR A 88 6.62 -14.43 -9.79
N LEU A 89 7.49 -14.50 -8.78
CA LEU A 89 7.39 -13.69 -7.56
C LEU A 89 8.22 -12.41 -7.60
N TRP A 90 9.13 -12.29 -8.56
CA TRP A 90 9.93 -11.10 -8.71
C TRP A 90 8.99 -9.96 -9.09
N PRO A 91 8.88 -8.90 -8.26
CA PRO A 91 8.16 -7.72 -8.70
C PRO A 91 8.87 -7.27 -9.97
N PRO A 92 8.17 -7.07 -11.08
CA PRO A 92 8.83 -6.51 -12.24
C PRO A 92 9.34 -5.15 -11.79
N LEU A 93 10.66 -5.04 -11.66
CA LEU A 93 11.35 -3.88 -11.09
C LEU A 93 11.25 -2.76 -12.10
N HIS A 94 10.05 -2.20 -12.23
CA HIS A 94 9.74 -1.20 -13.24
C HIS A 94 10.26 0.18 -12.82
N THR A 95 10.45 0.40 -11.51
CA THR A 95 10.86 1.70 -10.97
C THR A 95 12.11 1.60 -10.09
N LYS A 96 13.03 2.58 -10.20
CA LYS A 96 14.24 2.69 -9.36
C LYS A 96 13.95 2.60 -7.85
N LYS A 97 12.82 3.17 -7.40
CA LYS A 97 12.38 3.12 -6.00
C LYS A 97 12.06 1.69 -5.53
N GLU A 98 11.50 0.86 -6.40
CA GLU A 98 11.18 -0.54 -6.10
C GLU A 98 12.46 -1.37 -6.01
N ILE A 99 13.46 -1.08 -6.86
CA ILE A 99 14.79 -1.68 -6.80
C ILE A 99 15.46 -1.36 -5.47
N GLU A 100 15.52 -0.07 -5.10
CA GLU A 100 16.11 0.37 -3.84
C GLU A 100 15.42 -0.24 -2.62
N TYR A 101 14.07 -0.32 -2.64
CA TYR A 101 13.29 -0.95 -1.57
C TYR A 101 13.59 -2.45 -1.44
N VAL A 102 13.66 -3.18 -2.57
CA VAL A 102 13.96 -4.61 -2.56
C VAL A 102 15.39 -4.88 -2.09
N LEU A 103 16.36 -4.07 -2.53
CA LEU A 103 17.74 -4.16 -2.07
C LEU A 103 17.88 -3.92 -0.56
N ASP A 104 17.18 -2.93 0.01
CA ASP A 104 17.25 -2.67 1.45
C ASP A 104 16.48 -3.70 2.30
N LYS A 105 15.34 -4.22 1.81
CA LYS A 105 14.43 -5.06 2.62
C LYS A 105 14.56 -6.56 2.40
N PHE A 106 14.75 -7.01 1.17
CA PHE A 106 14.72 -8.44 0.84
C PHE A 106 16.11 -9.10 0.88
N PHE A 107 17.14 -8.41 0.37
CA PHE A 107 18.51 -8.95 0.32
C PHE A 107 19.29 -8.73 1.61
N ARG A 108 18.70 -8.06 2.59
CA ARG A 108 19.34 -7.77 3.85
C ARG A 108 19.07 -8.90 4.83
N LEU A 109 20.14 -9.60 5.22
CA LEU A 109 20.07 -10.64 6.24
C LEU A 109 19.54 -10.02 7.55
N PRO A 110 18.63 -10.70 8.27
CA PRO A 110 18.23 -10.28 9.61
C PRO A 110 19.43 -10.25 10.54
N ASP A 111 19.47 -9.30 11.47
CA ASP A 111 20.67 -8.99 12.29
C ASP A 111 21.32 -10.21 12.95
N LYS A 112 20.51 -11.20 13.37
CA LYS A 112 21.01 -12.47 13.93
C LYS A 112 21.84 -13.28 12.92
N GLN A 113 21.37 -13.38 11.67
CA GLN A 113 22.07 -14.09 10.60
C GLN A 113 23.32 -13.31 10.16
N THR A 114 23.24 -11.98 10.13
CA THR A 114 24.38 -11.12 9.79
C THR A 114 25.50 -11.23 10.81
N ARG A 115 25.18 -11.32 12.11
CA ARG A 115 26.15 -11.59 13.19
C ARG A 115 26.82 -12.94 12.99
N ARG A 116 26.02 -14.01 12.84
CA ARG A 116 26.54 -15.36 12.60
C ARG A 116 27.44 -15.42 11.36
N LEU A 117 27.05 -14.74 10.27
CA LEU A 117 27.85 -14.67 9.06
C LEU A 117 29.19 -13.98 9.32
N ARG A 118 29.21 -12.86 10.05
CA ARG A 118 30.46 -12.19 10.45
C ARG A 118 31.34 -13.08 11.31
N ASP A 119 30.75 -13.82 12.25
CA ASP A 119 31.49 -14.74 13.11
C ASP A 119 32.15 -15.85 12.28
N ILE A 120 31.45 -16.38 11.27
CA ILE A 120 32.00 -17.37 10.32
C ILE A 120 33.09 -16.76 9.45
N MET A 121 32.88 -15.56 8.92
CA MET A 121 33.86 -14.88 8.05
C MET A 121 35.14 -14.48 8.80
N ASN A 122 35.02 -14.16 10.08
CA ASN A 122 36.15 -13.76 10.93
C ASN A 122 36.78 -14.96 11.66
N ALA A 123 36.19 -16.15 11.57
CA ALA A 123 36.76 -17.34 12.17
C ALA A 123 38.08 -17.68 11.45
N PRO A 124 39.15 -18.00 12.20
CA PRO A 124 40.41 -18.41 11.59
C PRO A 124 40.19 -19.74 10.85
N VAL A 125 40.61 -19.76 9.59
CA VAL A 125 40.69 -21.00 8.80
C VAL A 125 41.97 -21.70 9.24
N TYR A 126 41.83 -22.85 9.89
CA TYR A 126 42.94 -23.73 10.27
C TYR A 126 43.42 -24.55 9.07
#